data_AF-A0AAW0ZPE7-F1
#
_entry.id   AF-A0AAW0ZPE7-F1
#
_cell.length_a   1.000
_cell.length_b   1.000
_cell.length_c   1.000
_cell.angle_alpha   90.00
_cell.angle_beta   90.00
_cell.angle_gamma   90.00
#
_symmetry.space_group_name_H-M   'P 1'
#
loop_
_entity.id
_entity.type
_entity.pdbx_description
1 polymer ?
#
loop_
_entity_poly.entity_id
_entity_poly.type
_entity_poly.pdbx_seq_one_letter_code
_entity_poly.pdbx_strand_id
1 'polypeptide(L)'
;MSLPRSSLKGYFFYVLFFSGFLLVVLNLLQDEIWHRMRPHSGQSQSVRVPDSSKVSNLTGTTILTRNSLESMDPSKRPWYMKGGTRRPYPAVKSHRTGRRLARLWPDEDAYDDRVTNQLMYVPTDYNKTGGDRPMKKIMVPHGMPEAKVGSDIFLQHRCPVNTCTIVRDNAEDADLILFKDYITHVGRRSPNQVWMLYFLECPYHTQSVKNAVINWTATYRRDSDIVAPYERWQYYDPSVTQISQSFNYAANKTKKVAWFVSNCHPRNQRMHYAKELSKYIQVDIYGTCGSLRCPRSQSQACFDMLDEDYKFYLAFENSNCKDYITEKFFVNGLGHNVLPIVMGAHPTDYARSAPYRSYIHVDEFESPKELAEYLHRLDRDDELYNSYFRWKGTGEFINTYFWCRVCAMLHDNRPPKFYKDVNEWWRGDGICTTASWREHDSVRAGNSKNT
;
A
#
# COMPACT_ATOMS: atom_id res chain seq x y z
N MET A 1 58.67 34.65 -21.65
CA MET A 1 57.54 33.76 -21.96
C MET A 1 56.93 33.29 -20.65
N SER A 2 55.76 33.82 -20.29
CA SER A 2 55.03 33.49 -19.08
C SER A 2 54.25 32.19 -19.24
N LEU A 3 54.47 31.21 -18.36
CA LEU A 3 53.69 29.97 -18.29
C LEU A 3 52.25 30.28 -17.82
N PRO A 4 51.22 29.67 -18.42
CA PRO A 4 49.83 29.93 -18.04
C PRO A 4 49.50 29.24 -16.72
N ARG A 5 48.91 30.00 -15.78
CA ARG A 5 48.28 29.46 -14.57
C ARG A 5 47.02 28.69 -14.94
N SER A 6 47.10 27.36 -14.89
CA SER A 6 45.96 26.46 -15.01
C SER A 6 45.16 26.40 -13.70
N SER A 7 43.84 26.56 -13.81
CA SER A 7 42.90 26.53 -12.67
C SER A 7 42.59 25.10 -12.25
N LEU A 8 42.65 24.80 -10.94
CA LEU A 8 42.26 23.52 -10.34
C LEU A 8 40.82 23.07 -10.69
N LYS A 9 39.95 24.00 -11.13
CA LYS A 9 38.59 23.64 -11.56
C LYS A 9 38.57 22.84 -12.87
N GLY A 10 39.55 23.03 -13.76
CA GLY A 10 39.63 22.28 -15.03
C GLY A 10 39.99 20.80 -14.84
N TYR A 11 40.87 20.49 -13.89
CA TYR A 11 41.29 19.13 -13.58
C TYR A 11 40.16 18.30 -12.95
N PHE A 12 39.30 18.93 -12.14
CA PHE A 12 38.19 18.25 -11.48
C PHE A 12 37.12 17.76 -12.46
N PHE A 13 36.81 18.54 -13.49
CA PHE A 13 35.86 18.13 -14.54
C PHE A 13 36.43 17.04 -15.46
N TYR A 14 37.73 17.06 -15.75
CA TYR A 14 38.38 16.00 -16.54
C TYR A 14 38.40 14.65 -15.79
N VAL A 15 38.68 14.66 -14.48
CA VAL A 15 38.69 13.42 -13.67
C VAL A 15 37.28 12.82 -13.50
N LEU A 16 36.25 13.67 -13.36
CA LEU A 16 34.84 13.22 -13.30
C LEU A 16 34.35 12.64 -14.63
N PHE A 17 34.76 13.22 -15.76
CA PHE A 17 34.31 12.75 -17.07
C PHE A 17 34.96 11.41 -17.46
N PHE A 18 36.25 11.22 -17.15
CA PHE A 18 36.95 9.97 -17.42
C PHE A 18 36.57 8.82 -16.46
N SER A 19 36.27 9.12 -15.19
CA SER A 19 35.77 8.11 -14.24
C SER A 19 34.34 7.66 -14.55
N GLY A 20 33.48 8.58 -15.00
CA GLY A 20 32.12 8.25 -15.46
C GLY A 20 32.12 7.38 -16.73
N PHE A 21 32.99 7.66 -17.70
CA PHE A 21 33.08 6.85 -18.93
C PHE A 21 33.64 5.44 -18.66
N LEU A 22 34.61 5.30 -17.75
CA LEU A 22 35.16 4.00 -17.36
C LEU A 22 34.12 3.10 -16.65
N LEU A 23 33.25 3.69 -15.81
CA LEU A 23 32.16 2.98 -15.13
C LEU A 23 31.06 2.49 -16.10
N VAL A 24 30.78 3.23 -17.19
CA VAL A 24 29.81 2.81 -18.21
C VAL A 24 30.37 1.67 -19.05
N VAL A 25 31.66 1.72 -19.43
CA VAL A 25 32.31 0.66 -20.21
C VAL A 25 32.46 -0.63 -19.39
N LEU A 26 32.75 -0.54 -18.09
CA LEU A 26 32.82 -1.70 -17.19
C LEU A 26 31.44 -2.35 -16.97
N ASN A 27 30.36 -1.57 -16.89
CA ASN A 27 29.00 -2.12 -16.79
C ASN A 27 28.54 -2.82 -18.09
N LEU A 28 28.89 -2.27 -19.26
CA LEU A 28 28.55 -2.88 -20.55
C LEU A 28 29.32 -4.19 -20.82
N LEU A 29 30.56 -4.30 -20.35
CA LEU A 29 31.35 -5.55 -20.45
C LEU A 29 30.88 -6.63 -19.47
N GLN A 30 30.28 -6.25 -18.34
CA GLN A 30 29.76 -7.20 -17.34
C GLN A 30 28.48 -7.89 -17.83
N ASP A 31 27.59 -7.18 -18.54
CA ASP A 31 26.38 -7.75 -19.15
C ASP A 31 26.69 -8.79 -20.25
N GLU A 32 27.75 -8.60 -21.04
CA GLU A 32 28.15 -9.60 -22.06
C GLU A 32 28.71 -10.90 -21.45
N ILE A 33 29.35 -10.83 -20.27
CA ILE A 33 29.93 -12.01 -19.60
C ILE A 33 28.83 -12.87 -18.96
N TRP A 34 27.76 -12.26 -18.44
CA TRP A 34 26.61 -12.99 -17.86
C TRP A 34 25.80 -13.78 -18.91
N HIS A 35 25.79 -13.35 -20.17
CA HIS A 35 25.07 -14.05 -21.23
C HIS A 35 25.75 -15.33 -21.74
N ARG A 36 27.03 -15.58 -21.41
CA ARG A 36 27.79 -16.74 -21.91
C ARG A 36 27.82 -17.97 -21.00
N MET A 37 27.28 -17.92 -19.78
CA MET A 37 27.31 -19.05 -18.84
C MET A 37 25.92 -19.62 -18.55
N ARG A 38 25.39 -20.45 -19.46
CA ARG A 38 24.28 -21.37 -19.18
C ARG A 38 24.72 -22.80 -19.47
N PRO A 39 24.75 -23.70 -18.47
CA PRO A 39 24.83 -25.14 -18.72
C PRO A 39 23.44 -25.73 -18.98
N HIS A 40 23.38 -26.67 -19.91
CA HIS A 40 22.24 -27.54 -20.21
C HIS A 40 22.19 -28.78 -19.28
N SER A 41 21.04 -29.48 -19.35
CA SER A 41 20.67 -30.81 -18.82
C SER A 41 19.79 -30.75 -17.55
N GLY A 42 18.82 -31.63 -17.31
CA GLY A 42 18.37 -32.87 -17.95
C GLY A 42 17.20 -33.42 -17.11
N GLN A 43 16.34 -34.24 -17.71
CA GLN A 43 15.13 -34.82 -17.10
C GLN A 43 15.45 -35.81 -15.96
N SER A 44 14.61 -35.86 -14.92
CA SER A 44 14.23 -37.12 -14.26
C SER A 44 12.93 -36.99 -13.46
N GLN A 45 12.28 -38.13 -13.26
CA GLN A 45 10.86 -38.36 -13.05
C GLN A 45 10.42 -38.42 -11.58
N SER A 46 9.10 -38.33 -11.42
CA SER A 46 8.28 -38.34 -10.21
C SER A 46 8.24 -39.66 -9.44
N VAL A 47 7.95 -39.59 -8.13
CA VAL A 47 7.22 -40.64 -7.39
C VAL A 47 6.27 -39.98 -6.36
N ARG A 48 4.98 -40.38 -6.38
CA ARG A 48 3.92 -40.06 -5.38
C ARG A 48 3.93 -41.11 -4.25
N VAL A 49 3.37 -40.82 -3.06
CA VAL A 49 2.06 -41.30 -2.52
C VAL A 49 2.18 -41.24 -0.95
N PRO A 50 1.14 -41.16 -0.08
CA PRO A 50 -0.28 -40.74 -0.19
C PRO A 50 -0.71 -39.61 0.78
N ASP A 51 -1.92 -39.12 0.45
CA ASP A 51 -2.81 -38.14 1.07
C ASP A 51 -3.43 -38.57 2.42
N SER A 52 -3.67 -37.60 3.30
CA SER A 52 -4.67 -37.70 4.38
C SER A 52 -5.58 -36.48 4.29
N SER A 53 -6.63 -36.63 3.49
CA SER A 53 -7.67 -35.66 3.25
C SER A 53 -8.64 -35.57 4.43
N LYS A 54 -9.01 -34.33 4.79
CA LYS A 54 -10.37 -33.90 5.13
C LYS A 54 -10.41 -32.40 5.46
N VAL A 55 -10.35 -31.54 4.43
CA VAL A 55 -11.23 -30.36 4.31
C VAL A 55 -11.48 -30.15 2.82
N SER A 56 -12.77 -30.15 2.46
CA SER A 56 -13.31 -30.19 1.12
C SER A 56 -13.15 -28.89 0.33
N ASN A 57 -12.56 -29.05 -0.86
CA ASN A 57 -12.96 -28.53 -2.17
C ASN A 57 -13.05 -27.02 -2.41
N LEU A 58 -11.92 -26.46 -2.86
CA LEU A 58 -11.84 -25.53 -4.00
C LEU A 58 -10.51 -25.78 -4.71
N THR A 59 -10.38 -26.97 -5.32
CA THR A 59 -9.24 -27.31 -6.19
C THR A 59 -9.48 -26.75 -7.58
N GLY A 60 -8.74 -25.69 -7.90
CA GLY A 60 -8.54 -25.18 -9.25
C GLY A 60 -7.14 -24.61 -9.35
N THR A 61 -6.11 -25.42 -9.16
CA THR A 61 -4.73 -25.04 -9.49
C THR A 61 -4.57 -25.07 -11.00
N THR A 62 -4.92 -23.98 -11.67
CA THR A 62 -4.64 -23.82 -13.10
C THR A 62 -3.17 -23.43 -13.26
N ILE A 63 -2.31 -24.42 -13.53
CA ILE A 63 -0.99 -24.15 -14.12
C ILE A 63 -1.27 -23.58 -15.53
N LEU A 64 -0.74 -22.38 -15.76
CA LEU A 64 -1.13 -21.47 -16.84
C LEU A 64 -1.07 -22.10 -18.25
N THR A 65 -2.17 -22.00 -19.00
CA THR A 65 -2.22 -22.20 -20.46
C THR A 65 -2.00 -20.90 -21.22
N ARG A 66 -1.47 -21.01 -22.45
CA ARG A 66 -1.04 -19.99 -23.44
C ARG A 66 -1.76 -18.61 -23.50
N ASN A 67 -3.00 -18.48 -23.04
CA ASN A 67 -3.72 -17.20 -22.93
C ASN A 67 -3.19 -16.27 -21.81
N SER A 68 -2.44 -16.81 -20.84
CA SER A 68 -1.83 -16.02 -19.75
C SER A 68 -0.64 -15.15 -20.18
N LEU A 69 -0.06 -15.40 -21.35
CA LEU A 69 1.03 -14.56 -21.88
C LEU A 69 0.50 -13.20 -22.37
N GLU A 70 -0.77 -13.10 -22.75
CA GLU A 70 -1.37 -11.81 -23.14
C GLU A 70 -1.69 -10.90 -21.95
N SER A 71 -2.00 -11.45 -20.76
CA SER A 71 -2.21 -10.65 -19.54
C SER A 71 -0.89 -10.10 -18.96
N MET A 72 0.24 -10.62 -19.44
CA MET A 72 1.56 -10.11 -19.09
C MET A 72 2.04 -8.97 -19.99
N ASP A 73 1.40 -8.69 -21.14
CA ASP A 73 1.77 -7.57 -22.02
C ASP A 73 1.64 -6.23 -21.27
N PRO A 74 2.76 -5.56 -20.92
CA PRO A 74 2.69 -4.32 -20.16
C PRO A 74 1.88 -3.23 -20.88
N SER A 75 1.87 -3.23 -22.21
CA SER A 75 1.19 -2.18 -23.00
C SER A 75 -0.32 -2.15 -22.80
N LYS A 76 -0.95 -3.32 -22.50
CA LYS A 76 -2.39 -3.46 -22.27
C LYS A 76 -2.82 -3.05 -20.84
N ARG A 77 -1.86 -2.85 -19.93
CA ARG A 77 -2.13 -2.47 -18.53
C ARG A 77 -2.64 -1.02 -18.41
N PRO A 78 -3.44 -0.71 -17.38
CA PRO A 78 -3.83 0.67 -17.05
C PRO A 78 -2.64 1.61 -16.93
N TRP A 79 -2.83 2.88 -17.27
CA TRP A 79 -1.80 3.93 -17.27
C TRP A 79 -1.05 4.13 -15.95
N TYR A 80 -1.61 3.70 -14.81
CA TYR A 80 -1.01 3.82 -13.48
C TYR A 80 -0.17 2.60 -13.06
N MET A 81 -0.14 1.54 -13.87
CA MET A 81 0.64 0.33 -13.66
C MET A 81 1.97 0.42 -14.42
N LYS A 82 2.99 -0.32 -13.97
CA LYS A 82 4.32 -0.32 -14.60
C LYS A 82 4.24 -0.80 -16.05
N GLY A 83 4.69 0.06 -16.96
CA GLY A 83 4.65 -0.17 -18.40
C GLY A 83 3.27 0.02 -19.05
N GLY A 84 2.23 0.34 -18.27
CA GLY A 84 0.87 0.50 -18.74
C GLY A 84 0.66 1.77 -19.58
N THR A 85 -0.09 1.64 -20.68
CA THR A 85 -0.42 2.76 -21.55
C THR A 85 -1.92 2.98 -21.71
N ARG A 86 -2.76 2.06 -21.21
CA ARG A 86 -4.22 2.10 -21.37
C ARG A 86 -4.83 3.25 -20.56
N ARG A 87 -5.32 4.26 -21.27
CA ARG A 87 -6.03 5.42 -20.72
C ARG A 87 -7.53 5.14 -20.53
N PRO A 88 -8.20 5.82 -19.59
CA PRO A 88 -9.65 5.76 -19.47
C PRO A 88 -10.36 6.46 -20.62
N TYR A 89 -11.57 6.00 -20.92
CA TYR A 89 -12.53 6.68 -21.80
C TYR A 89 -13.49 7.52 -20.97
N PRO A 90 -14.13 8.56 -21.57
CA PRO A 90 -15.18 9.30 -20.89
C PRO A 90 -16.29 8.38 -20.35
N ALA A 91 -16.75 8.67 -19.13
CA ALA A 91 -17.69 7.82 -18.42
C ALA A 91 -19.03 7.74 -19.14
N VAL A 92 -19.58 6.53 -19.21
CA VAL A 92 -20.90 6.25 -19.79
C VAL A 92 -22.00 6.67 -18.80
N LYS A 93 -23.05 7.30 -19.31
CA LYS A 93 -24.25 7.66 -18.54
C LYS A 93 -25.35 6.63 -18.76
N SER A 94 -26.11 6.32 -17.71
CA SER A 94 -27.36 5.56 -17.83
C SER A 94 -28.39 6.37 -18.60
N HIS A 95 -28.99 5.77 -19.64
CA HIS A 95 -30.09 6.39 -20.37
C HIS A 95 -31.33 6.64 -19.48
N ARG A 96 -31.51 5.86 -18.41
CA ARG A 96 -32.68 5.98 -17.52
C ARG A 96 -32.54 7.10 -16.50
N THR A 97 -31.37 7.23 -15.88
CA THR A 97 -31.16 8.15 -14.75
C THR A 97 -30.31 9.37 -15.10
N GLY A 98 -29.66 9.38 -16.27
CA GLY A 98 -28.69 10.40 -16.67
C GLY A 98 -27.38 10.39 -15.87
N ARG A 99 -27.27 9.55 -14.83
CA ARG A 99 -26.07 9.43 -13.98
C ARG A 99 -25.02 8.55 -14.65
N ARG A 100 -23.75 8.83 -14.37
CA ARG A 100 -22.64 7.96 -14.79
C ARG A 100 -22.79 6.56 -14.19
N LEU A 101 -22.33 5.54 -14.92
CA LEU A 101 -22.34 4.14 -14.47
C LEU A 101 -21.16 3.80 -13.56
N ALA A 102 -20.07 4.57 -13.62
CA ALA A 102 -18.89 4.33 -12.81
C ALA A 102 -19.18 4.50 -11.32
N ARG A 103 -18.81 3.49 -10.51
CA ARG A 103 -18.92 3.50 -9.05
C ARG A 103 -17.65 4.09 -8.44
N LEU A 104 -17.76 5.32 -7.96
CA LEU A 104 -16.62 6.13 -7.53
C LEU A 104 -16.65 6.45 -6.03
N TRP A 105 -17.80 6.32 -5.38
CA TRP A 105 -18.01 6.74 -3.99
C TRP A 105 -18.42 5.57 -3.08
N PRO A 106 -18.18 5.66 -1.76
CA PRO A 106 -18.45 4.56 -0.82
C PRO A 106 -19.88 4.03 -0.82
N ASP A 107 -20.87 4.89 -1.02
CA ASP A 107 -22.29 4.52 -1.12
C ASP A 107 -22.66 3.87 -2.47
N GLU A 108 -21.79 3.97 -3.48
CA GLU A 108 -21.98 3.34 -4.79
C GLU A 108 -21.31 1.95 -4.85
N ASP A 109 -20.23 1.75 -4.09
CA ASP A 109 -19.61 0.45 -3.86
C ASP A 109 -18.95 0.39 -2.46
N ALA A 110 -19.62 -0.29 -1.54
CA ALA A 110 -19.20 -0.39 -0.14
C ALA A 110 -18.12 -1.45 0.11
N TYR A 111 -17.90 -2.37 -0.83
CA TYR A 111 -16.96 -3.49 -0.68
C TYR A 111 -15.62 -3.25 -1.38
N ASP A 112 -15.63 -2.41 -2.41
CA ASP A 112 -14.43 -1.94 -3.10
C ASP A 112 -13.86 -0.67 -2.43
N ASP A 113 -12.57 -0.40 -2.59
CA ASP A 113 -11.93 0.85 -2.14
C ASP A 113 -11.89 1.93 -3.24
N ARG A 114 -12.36 1.58 -4.44
CA ARG A 114 -12.65 2.44 -5.59
C ARG A 114 -11.44 3.12 -6.20
N VAL A 115 -10.22 2.84 -5.73
CA VAL A 115 -8.99 3.51 -6.18
C VAL A 115 -8.82 3.34 -7.70
N THR A 116 -8.97 2.12 -8.20
CA THR A 116 -8.79 1.81 -9.63
C THR A 116 -9.92 2.40 -10.48
N ASN A 117 -11.16 2.41 -9.99
CA ASN A 117 -12.30 3.06 -10.65
C ASN A 117 -12.09 4.57 -10.75
N GLN A 118 -11.62 5.22 -9.67
CA GLN A 118 -11.30 6.64 -9.63
C GLN A 118 -10.13 6.99 -10.57
N LEU A 119 -9.08 6.16 -10.64
CA LEU A 119 -7.96 6.33 -11.58
C LEU A 119 -8.37 6.16 -13.04
N MET A 120 -9.44 5.40 -13.30
CA MET A 120 -9.99 5.16 -14.62
C MET A 120 -11.24 6.00 -14.93
N TYR A 121 -11.49 7.05 -14.15
CA TYR A 121 -12.61 7.94 -14.36
C TYR A 121 -12.22 9.20 -15.14
N VAL A 122 -13.01 9.51 -16.17
CA VAL A 122 -13.01 10.79 -16.88
C VAL A 122 -14.47 11.21 -17.04
N PRO A 123 -14.87 12.44 -16.70
CA PRO A 123 -16.25 12.91 -16.90
C PRO A 123 -16.67 12.80 -18.38
N THR A 124 -17.95 12.49 -18.62
CA THR A 124 -18.51 12.19 -19.96
C THR A 124 -18.18 13.25 -21.01
N ASP A 125 -18.19 14.53 -20.62
CA ASP A 125 -18.03 15.66 -21.53
C ASP A 125 -16.65 16.31 -21.44
N TYR A 126 -15.72 15.71 -20.66
CA TYR A 126 -14.41 16.31 -20.36
C TYR A 126 -13.56 16.55 -21.62
N ASN A 127 -13.59 15.63 -22.58
CA ASN A 127 -12.77 15.68 -23.80
C ASN A 127 -13.45 16.41 -24.98
N LYS A 128 -14.69 16.90 -24.84
CA LYS A 128 -15.38 17.58 -25.93
C LYS A 128 -14.73 18.95 -26.18
N THR A 129 -14.22 19.15 -27.40
CA THR A 129 -13.63 20.41 -27.86
C THR A 129 -14.71 21.49 -27.95
N GLY A 130 -14.62 22.54 -27.13
CA GLY A 130 -15.52 23.71 -27.15
C GLY A 130 -16.08 24.15 -25.80
N GLY A 131 -15.92 23.35 -24.73
CA GLY A 131 -16.30 23.76 -23.37
C GLY A 131 -15.13 24.41 -22.63
N ASP A 132 -15.35 25.59 -22.03
CA ASP A 132 -14.44 26.13 -21.03
C ASP A 132 -14.41 25.15 -19.84
N ARG A 133 -13.23 24.58 -19.54
CA ARG A 133 -13.10 23.58 -18.48
C ARG A 133 -12.84 24.32 -17.18
N PRO A 134 -13.78 24.31 -16.22
CA PRO A 134 -13.58 25.07 -14.99
C PRO A 134 -12.34 24.57 -14.27
N MET A 135 -11.37 25.45 -14.08
CA MET A 135 -10.17 25.15 -13.31
C MET A 135 -10.56 25.01 -11.84
N LYS A 136 -10.48 23.80 -11.28
CA LYS A 136 -10.83 23.54 -9.88
C LYS A 136 -9.70 23.95 -8.94
N LYS A 137 -10.00 24.82 -7.97
CA LYS A 137 -9.03 25.30 -6.99
C LYS A 137 -9.05 24.41 -5.74
N ILE A 138 -7.89 23.89 -5.35
CA ILE A 138 -7.73 23.05 -4.17
C ILE A 138 -6.79 23.74 -3.18
N MET A 139 -7.29 24.07 -2.00
CA MET A 139 -6.51 24.67 -0.93
C MET A 139 -6.03 23.63 0.07
N VAL A 140 -4.78 23.73 0.49
CA VAL A 140 -4.19 22.91 1.56
C VAL A 140 -3.55 23.84 2.59
N PRO A 141 -4.28 24.24 3.66
CA PRO A 141 -3.84 25.32 4.55
C PRO A 141 -2.46 25.13 5.18
N HIS A 142 -2.11 23.89 5.55
CA HIS A 142 -0.80 23.55 6.14
C HIS A 142 0.20 23.00 5.13
N GLY A 143 -0.18 23.00 3.84
CA GLY A 143 0.56 22.35 2.77
C GLY A 143 0.64 20.84 2.91
N MET A 144 1.08 20.20 1.82
CA MET A 144 1.60 18.84 1.78
C MET A 144 2.91 18.90 0.98
N PRO A 145 3.97 18.16 1.35
CA PRO A 145 5.28 18.24 0.68
C PRO A 145 5.21 18.11 -0.85
N GLU A 146 4.33 17.25 -1.34
CA GLU A 146 4.09 16.97 -2.75
C GLU A 146 3.18 18.02 -3.43
N ALA A 147 2.28 18.67 -2.68
CA ALA A 147 1.26 19.59 -3.22
C ALA A 147 1.79 21.02 -3.31
N LYS A 148 2.65 21.27 -4.30
CA LYS A 148 3.13 22.63 -4.64
C LYS A 148 2.03 23.42 -5.34
N VAL A 149 2.06 24.75 -5.17
CA VAL A 149 1.10 25.69 -5.81
C VAL A 149 1.15 25.55 -7.32
N GLY A 150 -0.01 25.63 -7.97
CA GLY A 150 -0.16 25.49 -9.42
C GLY A 150 -0.71 24.14 -9.86
N SER A 151 -0.65 23.88 -11.16
CA SER A 151 -1.21 22.67 -11.80
C SER A 151 -0.17 21.58 -12.08
N ASP A 152 1.10 21.82 -11.75
CA ASP A 152 2.22 20.96 -12.14
C ASP A 152 2.04 19.50 -11.71
N ILE A 153 1.55 19.26 -10.49
CA ILE A 153 1.36 17.89 -9.99
C ILE A 153 0.41 17.07 -10.88
N PHE A 154 -0.62 17.70 -11.44
CA PHE A 154 -1.59 17.02 -12.31
C PHE A 154 -1.01 16.77 -13.72
N LEU A 155 -0.17 17.68 -14.21
CA LEU A 155 0.48 17.59 -15.52
C LEU A 155 1.65 16.59 -15.50
N GLN A 156 2.51 16.65 -14.48
CA GLN A 156 3.66 15.76 -14.30
C GLN A 156 3.24 14.30 -14.10
N HIS A 157 2.18 14.06 -13.33
CA HIS A 157 1.58 12.73 -13.20
C HIS A 157 0.74 12.32 -14.41
N ARG A 158 0.57 13.20 -15.40
CA ARG A 158 -0.23 12.97 -16.61
C ARG A 158 -1.64 12.48 -16.25
N CYS A 159 -2.30 13.13 -15.29
CA CYS A 159 -3.62 12.73 -14.83
C CYS A 159 -4.63 12.77 -16.00
N PRO A 160 -5.53 11.77 -16.12
CA PRO A 160 -6.60 11.81 -17.12
C PRO A 160 -7.53 13.03 -16.98
N VAL A 161 -7.76 13.46 -15.74
CA VAL A 161 -8.42 14.71 -15.38
C VAL A 161 -7.39 15.60 -14.69
N ASN A 162 -7.11 16.76 -15.27
CA ASN A 162 -5.98 17.62 -14.91
C ASN A 162 -6.30 19.12 -14.84
N THR A 163 -7.56 19.53 -15.00
CA THR A 163 -8.01 20.92 -14.83
C THR A 163 -8.26 21.24 -13.37
N CYS A 164 -7.19 21.12 -12.57
CA CYS A 164 -7.14 21.52 -11.17
C CYS A 164 -5.84 22.30 -10.88
N THR A 165 -5.85 23.11 -9.83
CA THR A 165 -4.69 23.87 -9.37
C THR A 165 -4.66 23.91 -7.84
N ILE A 166 -3.46 23.76 -7.27
CA ILE A 166 -3.26 23.92 -5.83
C ILE A 166 -3.08 25.41 -5.52
N VAL A 167 -3.81 25.91 -4.53
CA VAL A 167 -3.74 27.31 -4.05
C VAL A 167 -3.39 27.35 -2.55
N ARG A 168 -2.88 28.50 -2.07
CA ARG A 168 -2.51 28.71 -0.65
C ARG A 168 -3.26 29.85 0.02
N ASP A 169 -3.98 30.65 -0.75
CA ASP A 169 -4.70 31.84 -0.37
C ASP A 169 -6.15 31.78 -0.86
N ASN A 170 -6.96 32.74 -0.42
CA ASN A 170 -8.36 32.91 -0.83
C ASN A 170 -9.21 31.65 -0.62
N ALA A 171 -9.35 31.24 0.64
CA ALA A 171 -10.15 30.09 1.03
C ALA A 171 -11.58 30.15 0.48
N GLU A 172 -12.19 31.33 0.37
CA GLU A 172 -13.57 31.51 -0.12
C GLU A 172 -13.75 31.09 -1.60
N ASP A 173 -12.67 31.19 -2.39
CA ASP A 173 -12.62 30.87 -3.82
C ASP A 173 -12.31 29.39 -4.10
N ALA A 174 -11.87 28.63 -3.08
CA ALA A 174 -11.47 27.24 -3.27
C ALA A 174 -12.71 26.34 -3.50
N ASP A 175 -12.65 25.45 -4.50
CA ASP A 175 -13.65 24.39 -4.68
C ASP A 175 -13.53 23.32 -3.59
N LEU A 176 -12.28 23.05 -3.15
CA LEU A 176 -11.98 22.09 -2.09
C LEU A 176 -10.94 22.65 -1.12
N ILE A 177 -11.17 22.45 0.18
CA ILE A 177 -10.18 22.65 1.24
C ILE A 177 -9.85 21.30 1.87
N LEU A 178 -8.57 20.91 1.83
CA LEU A 178 -8.06 19.68 2.44
C LEU A 178 -7.41 20.00 3.79
N PHE A 179 -8.00 19.49 4.86
CA PHE A 179 -7.49 19.59 6.23
C PHE A 179 -6.67 18.34 6.57
N LYS A 180 -5.34 18.50 6.62
CA LYS A 180 -4.43 17.44 7.04
C LYS A 180 -4.28 17.45 8.56
N ASP A 181 -4.50 16.29 9.19
CA ASP A 181 -4.32 16.00 10.63
C ASP A 181 -5.24 16.75 11.61
N TYR A 182 -5.65 17.98 11.31
CA TYR A 182 -6.60 18.75 12.11
C TYR A 182 -7.29 19.82 11.26
N ILE A 183 -8.46 20.26 11.72
CA ILE A 183 -9.21 21.32 11.07
C ILE A 183 -8.73 22.66 11.60
N THR A 184 -8.52 23.60 10.68
CA THR A 184 -8.21 25.00 11.01
C THR A 184 -9.29 25.93 10.54
N HIS A 185 -9.38 27.07 11.23
CA HIS A 185 -10.30 28.11 10.85
C HIS A 185 -9.78 28.82 9.61
N VAL A 186 -10.45 28.60 8.48
CA VAL A 186 -10.08 29.12 7.15
C VAL A 186 -11.04 30.21 6.67
N GLY A 187 -11.84 30.79 7.57
CA GLY A 187 -12.82 31.82 7.24
C GLY A 187 -14.23 31.25 6.98
N ARG A 188 -15.04 31.99 6.23
CA ARG A 188 -16.43 31.62 5.96
C ARG A 188 -16.49 30.54 4.88
N ARG A 189 -17.22 29.46 5.16
CA ARG A 189 -17.43 28.38 4.20
C ARG A 189 -18.39 28.80 3.09
N SER A 190 -17.95 28.73 1.84
CA SER A 190 -18.79 28.91 0.66
C SER A 190 -19.76 27.72 0.49
N PRO A 191 -21.03 27.92 0.04
CA PRO A 191 -22.04 26.84 -0.01
C PRO A 191 -21.65 25.63 -0.87
N ASN A 192 -20.91 25.86 -1.96
CA ASN A 192 -20.49 24.83 -2.91
C ASN A 192 -19.08 24.27 -2.63
N GLN A 193 -18.45 24.71 -1.54
CA GLN A 193 -17.10 24.28 -1.19
C GLN A 193 -17.11 22.93 -0.48
N VAL A 194 -16.20 22.06 -0.89
CA VAL A 194 -15.94 20.75 -0.31
C VAL A 194 -14.88 20.88 0.78
N TRP A 195 -15.21 20.47 2.00
CA TRP A 195 -14.22 20.29 3.07
C TRP A 195 -13.85 18.81 3.15
N MET A 196 -12.56 18.51 2.98
CA MET A 196 -12.04 17.15 3.01
C MET A 196 -11.10 16.96 4.20
N LEU A 197 -11.34 15.92 4.98
CA LEU A 197 -10.48 15.53 6.11
C LEU A 197 -9.45 14.50 5.63
N TYR A 198 -8.17 14.73 5.92
CA TYR A 198 -7.08 13.82 5.57
C TYR A 198 -6.35 13.32 6.81
N PHE A 199 -6.39 12.00 7.06
CA PHE A 199 -5.71 11.33 8.17
C PHE A 199 -4.97 10.07 7.71
N LEU A 200 -3.68 9.98 8.03
CA LEU A 200 -2.90 8.73 7.88
C LEU A 200 -2.69 7.99 9.21
N GLU A 201 -2.69 8.69 10.33
CA GLU A 201 -2.64 8.06 11.65
C GLU A 201 -4.00 7.50 12.06
N CYS A 202 -4.01 6.52 12.97
CA CYS A 202 -5.23 5.84 13.40
C CYS A 202 -6.14 6.74 14.29
N PRO A 203 -7.40 6.35 14.53
CA PRO A 203 -8.33 7.08 15.39
C PRO A 203 -7.80 7.43 16.78
N TYR A 204 -7.03 6.53 17.43
CA TYR A 204 -6.44 6.82 18.75
C TYR A 204 -5.32 7.86 18.73
N HIS A 205 -4.77 8.16 17.56
CA HIS A 205 -3.67 9.10 17.36
C HIS A 205 -4.09 10.36 16.57
N THR A 206 -5.40 10.59 16.42
CA THR A 206 -5.96 11.77 15.73
C THR A 206 -6.93 12.55 16.63
N GLN A 207 -7.00 13.86 16.45
CA GLN A 207 -7.89 14.72 17.23
C GLN A 207 -9.35 14.60 16.79
N SER A 208 -10.29 14.76 17.73
CA SER A 208 -11.71 14.80 17.38
C SER A 208 -12.01 16.05 16.57
N VAL A 209 -12.82 15.90 15.54
CA VAL A 209 -13.32 17.01 14.73
C VAL A 209 -14.41 17.73 15.52
N LYS A 210 -14.24 19.04 15.74
CA LYS A 210 -15.20 19.88 16.46
C LYS A 210 -15.72 20.98 15.56
N ASN A 211 -17.03 21.22 15.60
CA ASN A 211 -17.70 22.37 14.97
C ASN A 211 -17.36 22.58 13.49
N ALA A 212 -17.27 21.49 12.71
CA ALA A 212 -16.94 21.56 11.28
C ALA A 212 -17.81 20.60 10.46
N VAL A 213 -18.21 21.06 9.27
CA VAL A 213 -18.91 20.22 8.30
C VAL A 213 -17.86 19.56 7.41
N ILE A 214 -17.79 18.23 7.45
CA ILE A 214 -16.92 17.46 6.57
C ILE A 214 -17.75 16.89 5.43
N ASN A 215 -17.34 17.18 4.20
CA ASN A 215 -17.94 16.64 2.99
C ASN A 215 -17.27 15.32 2.62
N TRP A 216 -15.94 15.32 2.51
CA TRP A 216 -15.16 14.17 2.05
C TRP A 216 -14.15 13.70 3.09
N THR A 217 -13.78 12.42 3.00
CA THR A 217 -12.72 11.82 3.81
C THR A 217 -11.62 11.23 2.93
N ALA A 218 -10.37 11.39 3.37
CA ALA A 218 -9.19 10.83 2.73
C ALA A 218 -8.30 10.17 3.79
N THR A 219 -8.53 8.89 4.03
CA THR A 219 -7.80 8.12 5.05
C THR A 219 -7.39 6.76 4.51
N TYR A 220 -6.63 5.98 5.29
CA TYR A 220 -6.30 4.60 4.93
C TYR A 220 -7.54 3.69 4.84
N ARG A 221 -8.68 4.05 5.45
CA ARG A 221 -9.88 3.21 5.44
C ARG A 221 -10.46 3.06 4.06
N ARG A 222 -10.87 1.83 3.71
CA ARG A 222 -11.42 1.48 2.40
C ARG A 222 -12.80 2.11 2.15
N ASP A 223 -13.47 2.60 3.19
CA ASP A 223 -14.75 3.33 3.11
C ASP A 223 -14.58 4.87 3.10
N SER A 224 -13.36 5.38 2.94
CA SER A 224 -13.11 6.82 2.69
C SER A 224 -13.53 7.23 1.29
N ASP A 225 -13.91 8.49 1.10
CA ASP A 225 -14.25 9.02 -0.22
C ASP A 225 -13.07 8.92 -1.21
N ILE A 226 -11.89 9.34 -0.77
CA ILE A 226 -10.63 9.17 -1.49
C ILE A 226 -9.70 8.33 -0.62
N VAL A 227 -9.70 7.01 -0.79
CA VAL A 227 -8.83 6.13 0.01
C VAL A 227 -7.38 6.51 -0.19
N ALA A 228 -6.65 6.77 0.88
CA ALA A 228 -5.23 7.12 0.92
C ALA A 228 -4.47 6.04 1.70
N PRO A 229 -4.29 4.84 1.10
CA PRO A 229 -3.60 3.75 1.78
C PRO A 229 -2.09 4.02 1.79
N TYR A 230 -1.37 3.39 2.72
CA TYR A 230 0.10 3.42 2.73
C TYR A 230 0.68 2.81 1.46
N GLU A 231 0.15 1.65 1.06
CA GLU A 231 0.45 1.00 -0.21
C GLU A 231 -0.80 0.28 -0.74
N ARG A 232 -0.81 -0.05 -2.04
CA ARG A 232 -1.91 -0.77 -2.68
C ARG A 232 -1.41 -1.84 -3.63
N TRP A 233 -1.61 -3.11 -3.27
CA TRP A 233 -1.35 -4.23 -4.16
C TRP A 233 -2.39 -4.32 -5.28
N GLN A 234 -1.93 -4.60 -6.50
CA GLN A 234 -2.78 -4.87 -7.66
C GLN A 234 -2.22 -6.05 -8.46
N TYR A 235 -3.04 -7.09 -8.63
CA TYR A 235 -2.72 -8.19 -9.54
C TYR A 235 -2.71 -7.73 -11.00
N TYR A 236 -1.79 -8.28 -11.80
CA TYR A 236 -1.82 -8.14 -13.26
C TYR A 236 -3.02 -8.87 -13.85
N ASP A 237 -3.29 -10.06 -13.33
CA ASP A 237 -4.45 -10.89 -13.65
C ASP A 237 -5.02 -11.43 -12.33
N PRO A 238 -6.23 -11.01 -11.91
CA PRO A 238 -6.85 -11.48 -10.68
C PRO A 238 -7.06 -13.00 -10.60
N SER A 239 -7.06 -13.71 -11.74
CA SER A 239 -7.16 -15.18 -11.78
C SER A 239 -5.83 -15.87 -11.48
N VAL A 240 -4.71 -15.14 -11.52
CA VAL A 240 -3.36 -15.65 -11.29
C VAL A 240 -2.78 -15.03 -10.03
N THR A 241 -3.05 -15.66 -8.89
CA THR A 241 -2.62 -15.15 -7.57
C THR A 241 -1.32 -15.77 -7.07
N GLN A 242 -0.86 -16.85 -7.71
CA GLN A 242 0.38 -17.56 -7.38
C GLN A 242 1.06 -18.09 -8.65
N ILE A 243 2.39 -18.04 -8.67
CA ILE A 243 3.24 -18.66 -9.68
C ILE A 243 4.42 -19.40 -9.03
N SER A 244 4.98 -20.38 -9.75
CA SER A 244 6.18 -21.08 -9.30
C SER A 244 7.36 -20.10 -9.16
N GLN A 245 8.10 -20.23 -8.07
CA GLN A 245 9.30 -19.44 -7.81
C GLN A 245 10.53 -20.30 -8.09
N SER A 246 11.56 -19.72 -8.69
CA SER A 246 12.87 -20.37 -8.87
C SER A 246 13.85 -20.07 -7.72
N PHE A 247 13.53 -19.06 -6.90
CA PHE A 247 14.35 -18.62 -5.77
C PHE A 247 13.89 -19.29 -4.47
N ASN A 248 14.84 -19.82 -3.69
CA ASN A 248 14.57 -20.30 -2.34
C ASN A 248 14.72 -19.15 -1.34
N TYR A 249 13.60 -18.59 -0.90
CA TYR A 249 13.51 -17.51 0.09
C TYR A 249 13.91 -17.92 1.50
N ALA A 250 14.08 -19.22 1.80
CA ALA A 250 14.55 -19.71 3.09
C ALA A 250 16.07 -19.92 3.13
N ALA A 251 16.73 -19.99 1.97
CA ALA A 251 18.14 -20.35 1.87
C ALA A 251 19.01 -19.40 2.69
N ASN A 252 19.97 -19.96 3.43
CA ASN A 252 20.97 -19.28 4.25
C ASN A 252 20.43 -18.42 5.43
N LYS A 253 19.11 -18.25 5.58
CA LYS A 253 18.52 -17.54 6.72
C LYS A 253 18.64 -18.37 8.00
N THR A 254 19.39 -17.86 8.97
CA THR A 254 19.64 -18.55 10.24
C THR A 254 18.79 -17.99 11.39
N LYS A 255 18.49 -16.68 11.37
CA LYS A 255 17.72 -16.00 12.40
C LYS A 255 16.22 -16.16 12.17
N LYS A 256 15.45 -16.18 13.26
CA LYS A 256 14.01 -16.49 13.19
C LYS A 256 13.18 -15.24 12.96
N VAL A 257 12.96 -14.44 14.00
CA VAL A 257 12.02 -13.31 13.95
C VAL A 257 12.75 -12.00 14.24
N ALA A 258 12.60 -11.01 13.36
CA ALA A 258 13.01 -9.62 13.60
C ALA A 258 11.80 -8.75 13.91
N TRP A 259 11.98 -7.73 14.75
CA TRP A 259 10.97 -6.69 14.96
C TRP A 259 11.58 -5.30 15.06
N PHE A 260 11.15 -4.37 14.21
CA PHE A 260 11.59 -2.97 14.25
C PHE A 260 10.52 -2.13 14.95
N VAL A 261 10.82 -1.63 16.15
CA VAL A 261 9.83 -0.96 17.00
C VAL A 261 10.43 0.18 17.82
N SER A 262 9.73 1.32 17.82
CA SER A 262 10.12 2.49 18.60
C SER A 262 9.03 3.08 19.51
N ASN A 263 7.76 2.78 19.26
CA ASN A 263 6.67 3.12 20.18
C ASN A 263 6.43 1.97 21.18
N CYS A 264 6.93 2.14 22.40
CA CYS A 264 6.87 1.11 23.45
C CYS A 264 5.58 1.16 24.29
N HIS A 265 4.73 2.16 24.06
CA HIS A 265 3.43 2.33 24.73
C HIS A 265 2.30 2.43 23.68
N PRO A 266 2.09 1.36 22.91
CA PRO A 266 1.04 1.33 21.89
C PRO A 266 -0.36 1.26 22.51
N ARG A 267 -1.39 1.49 21.70
CA ARG A 267 -2.81 1.37 22.10
C ARG A 267 -3.37 -0.04 21.85
N ASN A 268 -2.49 -1.04 21.78
CA ASN A 268 -2.82 -2.46 21.66
C ASN A 268 -1.82 -3.32 22.45
N GLN A 269 -1.97 -4.65 22.38
CA GLN A 269 -1.18 -5.60 23.15
C GLN A 269 0.10 -6.09 22.45
N ARG A 270 0.57 -5.42 21.40
CA ARG A 270 1.71 -5.91 20.59
C ARG A 270 3.00 -6.13 21.39
N MET A 271 3.27 -5.31 22.40
CA MET A 271 4.45 -5.45 23.26
C MET A 271 4.36 -6.71 24.12
N HIS A 272 3.20 -6.96 24.71
CA HIS A 272 2.94 -8.17 25.48
C HIS A 272 3.02 -9.41 24.59
N TYR A 273 2.36 -9.37 23.42
CA TYR A 273 2.37 -10.48 22.48
C TYR A 273 3.78 -10.85 22.01
N ALA A 274 4.58 -9.85 21.60
CA ALA A 274 5.96 -10.09 21.17
C ALA A 274 6.82 -10.69 22.31
N LYS A 275 6.69 -10.16 23.54
CA LYS A 275 7.40 -10.69 24.72
C LYS A 275 6.99 -12.13 25.05
N GLU A 276 5.72 -12.47 24.95
CA GLU A 276 5.24 -13.84 25.15
C GLU A 276 5.73 -14.77 24.03
N LEU A 277 5.74 -14.32 22.78
CA LEU A 277 6.29 -15.06 21.64
C LEU A 277 7.79 -15.36 21.82
N SER A 278 8.57 -14.40 22.33
CA SER A 278 10.01 -14.54 22.59
C SER A 278 10.38 -15.69 23.54
N LYS A 279 9.42 -16.21 24.33
CA LYS A 279 9.64 -17.38 25.20
C LYS A 279 9.75 -18.69 24.43
N TYR A 280 9.23 -18.74 23.20
CA TYR A 280 9.06 -19.97 22.43
C TYR A 280 9.84 -19.98 21.11
N ILE A 281 10.26 -18.81 20.61
CA ILE A 281 11.09 -18.65 19.41
C ILE A 281 11.98 -17.41 19.56
N GLN A 282 13.15 -17.40 18.90
CA GLN A 282 14.04 -16.25 18.88
C GLN A 282 13.33 -15.04 18.25
N VAL A 283 13.21 -13.95 19.01
CA VAL A 283 12.70 -12.65 18.54
C VAL A 283 13.72 -11.57 18.85
N ASP A 284 14.34 -11.05 17.79
CA ASP A 284 15.33 -9.99 17.86
C ASP A 284 14.64 -8.64 17.70
N ILE A 285 14.63 -7.84 18.78
CA ILE A 285 13.89 -6.58 18.87
C ILE A 285 14.85 -5.40 18.66
N TYR A 286 14.66 -4.68 17.56
CA TYR A 286 15.43 -3.51 17.18
C TYR A 286 14.67 -2.22 17.44
N GLY A 287 15.39 -1.19 17.88
CA GLY A 287 14.86 0.15 18.10
C GLY A 287 14.85 0.54 19.57
N THR A 288 14.04 1.54 19.95
CA THR A 288 14.04 2.05 21.33
C THR A 288 13.36 1.12 22.33
N CYS A 289 12.61 0.11 21.87
CA CYS A 289 11.93 -0.86 22.73
C CYS A 289 12.68 -2.18 22.88
N GLY A 290 13.88 -2.30 22.31
CA GLY A 290 14.70 -3.52 22.37
C GLY A 290 16.18 -3.20 22.62
N SER A 291 16.99 -4.26 22.71
CA SER A 291 18.44 -4.15 22.93
C SER A 291 19.22 -3.92 21.63
N LEU A 292 18.66 -4.28 20.48
CA LEU A 292 19.30 -4.15 19.17
C LEU A 292 18.99 -2.80 18.52
N ARG A 293 19.83 -2.38 17.58
CA ARG A 293 19.77 -1.05 16.97
C ARG A 293 19.58 -1.13 15.47
N CYS A 294 18.59 -0.41 14.98
CA CYS A 294 18.40 -0.11 13.58
C CYS A 294 18.09 1.39 13.47
N PRO A 295 19.12 2.26 13.49
CA PRO A 295 18.90 3.70 13.38
C PRO A 295 18.40 4.05 11.97
N ARG A 296 17.57 5.09 11.85
CA ARG A 296 17.02 5.52 10.55
C ARG A 296 18.09 5.87 9.52
N SER A 297 19.27 6.31 9.95
CA SER A 297 20.41 6.58 9.07
C SER A 297 21.01 5.32 8.42
N GLN A 298 20.67 4.13 8.92
CA GLN A 298 21.15 2.83 8.43
C GLN A 298 19.98 1.92 8.04
N SER A 299 18.82 2.49 7.69
CA SER A 299 17.61 1.72 7.37
C SER A 299 17.86 0.68 6.28
N GLN A 300 18.63 1.02 5.25
CA GLN A 300 18.96 0.09 4.16
C GLN A 300 19.67 -1.17 4.67
N ALA A 301 20.72 -1.02 5.49
CA ALA A 301 21.44 -2.16 6.05
C ALA A 301 20.54 -3.04 6.93
N CYS A 302 19.56 -2.46 7.63
CA CYS A 302 18.59 -3.25 8.38
C CYS A 302 17.64 -4.03 7.48
N PHE A 303 17.24 -3.43 6.36
CA PHE A 303 16.38 -4.07 5.38
C PHE A 303 17.10 -5.20 4.64
N ASP A 304 18.37 -4.99 4.25
CA ASP A 304 19.23 -6.02 3.68
C ASP A 304 19.37 -7.21 4.67
N MET A 305 19.50 -6.91 5.97
CA MET A 305 19.50 -7.93 7.01
C MET A 305 18.16 -8.71 7.10
N LEU A 306 17.00 -8.08 6.87
CA LEU A 306 15.74 -8.83 6.76
C LEU A 306 15.75 -9.77 5.56
N ASP A 307 16.32 -9.33 4.44
CA ASP A 307 16.44 -10.10 3.21
C ASP A 307 17.36 -11.31 3.36
N GLU A 308 18.46 -11.18 4.11
CA GLU A 308 19.53 -12.18 4.16
C GLU A 308 19.49 -13.09 5.40
N ASP A 309 19.18 -12.53 6.57
CA ASP A 309 19.37 -13.26 7.84
C ASP A 309 18.10 -13.89 8.41
N TYR A 310 16.94 -13.23 8.23
CA TYR A 310 15.70 -13.53 8.98
C TYR A 310 14.63 -14.23 8.13
N LYS A 311 13.97 -15.25 8.70
CA LYS A 311 12.79 -15.88 8.08
C LYS A 311 11.49 -15.07 8.29
N PHE A 312 11.33 -14.44 9.45
CA PHE A 312 10.08 -13.79 9.82
C PHE A 312 10.29 -12.35 10.30
N TYR A 313 9.28 -11.51 10.07
CA TYR A 313 9.26 -10.11 10.51
C TYR A 313 7.95 -9.77 11.20
N LEU A 314 7.99 -9.21 12.41
CA LEU A 314 6.80 -8.72 13.09
C LEU A 314 6.37 -7.36 12.52
N ALA A 315 5.37 -7.37 11.65
CA ALA A 315 4.72 -6.20 11.08
C ALA A 315 3.55 -5.72 11.98
N PHE A 316 3.84 -5.49 13.26
CA PHE A 316 2.83 -5.15 14.26
C PHE A 316 2.50 -3.66 14.29
N GLU A 317 1.25 -3.32 14.03
CA GLU A 317 0.72 -1.96 14.13
C GLU A 317 0.62 -1.48 15.57
N ASN A 318 0.58 -0.16 15.76
CA ASN A 318 0.53 0.45 17.09
C ASN A 318 -0.88 0.43 17.73
N SER A 319 -1.90 0.05 16.97
CA SER A 319 -3.31 0.07 17.34
C SER A 319 -4.06 -0.98 16.54
N ASN A 320 -5.11 -1.55 17.12
CA ASN A 320 -6.00 -2.45 16.39
C ASN A 320 -7.19 -1.64 15.87
N CYS A 321 -7.16 -1.29 14.58
CA CYS A 321 -8.18 -0.46 13.95
C CYS A 321 -8.52 -0.99 12.55
N LYS A 322 -9.81 -0.93 12.19
CA LYS A 322 -10.33 -1.30 10.87
C LYS A 322 -9.48 -0.70 9.75
N ASP A 323 -9.04 -1.54 8.82
CA ASP A 323 -8.21 -1.20 7.65
C ASP A 323 -6.84 -0.53 7.96
N TYR A 324 -6.41 -0.40 9.23
CA TYR A 324 -5.13 0.25 9.57
C TYR A 324 -3.95 -0.69 9.32
N ILE A 325 -3.40 -0.61 8.11
CA ILE A 325 -2.25 -1.40 7.64
C ILE A 325 -1.25 -0.44 7.01
N THR A 326 0.00 -0.46 7.50
CA THR A 326 0.98 0.61 7.23
C THR A 326 2.24 0.11 6.53
N GLU A 327 3.27 0.96 6.47
CA GLU A 327 4.61 0.64 5.95
C GLU A 327 5.23 -0.59 6.62
N LYS A 328 4.87 -0.89 7.87
CA LYS A 328 5.38 -2.07 8.58
C LYS A 328 5.05 -3.35 7.84
N PHE A 329 3.82 -3.44 7.31
CA PHE A 329 3.40 -4.60 6.54
C PHE A 329 3.89 -4.51 5.09
N PHE A 330 3.59 -3.40 4.42
CA PHE A 330 3.78 -3.32 2.99
C PHE A 330 5.25 -3.10 2.57
N VAL A 331 5.92 -2.16 3.22
CA VAL A 331 7.30 -1.78 2.85
C VAL A 331 8.29 -2.70 3.55
N ASN A 332 8.27 -2.75 4.89
CA ASN A 332 9.25 -3.52 5.66
C ASN A 332 9.02 -5.04 5.54
N GLY A 333 7.77 -5.47 5.37
CA GLY A 333 7.40 -6.87 5.22
C GLY A 333 7.43 -7.32 3.76
N LEU A 334 6.38 -7.01 3.01
CA LEU A 334 6.19 -7.51 1.64
C LEU A 334 7.21 -6.97 0.62
N GLY A 335 7.80 -5.80 0.89
CA GLY A 335 8.89 -5.22 0.11
C GLY A 335 10.20 -6.02 0.18
N HIS A 336 10.33 -6.93 1.15
CA HIS A 336 11.52 -7.73 1.39
C HIS A 336 11.26 -9.24 1.22
N ASN A 337 12.31 -10.04 1.36
CA ASN A 337 12.37 -11.49 1.24
C ASN A 337 12.19 -12.16 2.62
N VAL A 338 11.25 -11.63 3.40
CA VAL A 338 10.92 -12.09 4.76
C VAL A 338 9.42 -12.33 4.84
N LEU A 339 8.98 -13.30 5.65
CA LEU A 339 7.55 -13.58 5.83
C LEU A 339 6.96 -12.70 6.94
N PRO A 340 6.04 -11.77 6.65
CA PRO A 340 5.46 -10.90 7.66
C PRO A 340 4.47 -11.63 8.56
N ILE A 341 4.57 -11.39 9.86
CA ILE A 341 3.60 -11.77 10.89
C ILE A 341 2.90 -10.49 11.33
N VAL A 342 1.58 -10.43 11.17
CA VAL A 342 0.82 -9.18 11.29
C VAL A 342 -0.09 -9.16 12.50
N MET A 343 -0.26 -7.96 13.05
CA MET A 343 -1.22 -7.60 14.10
C MET A 343 -1.60 -6.13 13.88
N GLY A 344 -2.88 -5.79 13.96
CA GLY A 344 -3.35 -4.42 13.75
C GLY A 344 -4.78 -4.40 13.25
N ALA A 345 -4.95 -4.32 11.93
CA ALA A 345 -6.26 -4.42 11.31
C ALA A 345 -6.91 -5.82 11.49
N HIS A 346 -8.20 -5.91 11.18
CA HIS A 346 -8.93 -7.18 11.27
C HIS A 346 -8.38 -8.18 10.24
N PRO A 347 -8.39 -9.52 10.49
CA PRO A 347 -7.95 -10.51 9.51
C PRO A 347 -8.54 -10.32 8.10
N THR A 348 -9.82 -9.96 8.02
CA THR A 348 -10.49 -9.68 6.74
C THR A 348 -9.95 -8.46 6.02
N ASP A 349 -9.40 -7.50 6.74
CA ASP A 349 -8.85 -6.26 6.17
C ASP A 349 -7.49 -6.55 5.52
N TYR A 350 -6.65 -7.35 6.19
CA TYR A 350 -5.41 -7.87 5.61
C TYR A 350 -5.71 -8.74 4.39
N ALA A 351 -6.68 -9.65 4.46
CA ALA A 351 -7.05 -10.52 3.35
C ALA A 351 -7.49 -9.75 2.08
N ARG A 352 -8.11 -8.58 2.23
CA ARG A 352 -8.50 -7.70 1.11
C ARG A 352 -7.36 -6.84 0.58
N SER A 353 -6.34 -6.58 1.39
CA SER A 353 -5.28 -5.61 1.08
C SER A 353 -3.96 -6.27 0.64
N ALA A 354 -3.75 -7.53 1.02
CA ALA A 354 -2.52 -8.27 0.78
C ALA A 354 -2.62 -9.18 -0.45
N PRO A 355 -1.49 -9.52 -1.09
CA PRO A 355 -1.43 -10.67 -1.97
C PRO A 355 -1.83 -11.95 -1.22
N TYR A 356 -2.50 -12.85 -1.93
CA TYR A 356 -2.91 -14.16 -1.44
C TYR A 356 -1.73 -14.95 -0.84
N ARG A 357 -1.94 -15.42 0.39
CA ARG A 357 -0.98 -16.25 1.15
C ARG A 357 0.42 -15.61 1.23
N SER A 358 0.49 -14.32 1.55
CA SER A 358 1.76 -13.57 1.65
C SER A 358 2.20 -13.24 3.07
N TYR A 359 1.44 -13.64 4.09
CA TYR A 359 1.64 -13.25 5.49
C TYR A 359 0.99 -14.25 6.45
N ILE A 360 1.24 -14.08 7.74
CA ILE A 360 0.63 -14.84 8.83
C ILE A 360 -0.09 -13.86 9.77
N HIS A 361 -1.34 -14.10 10.13
CA HIS A 361 -2.06 -13.25 11.08
C HIS A 361 -2.02 -13.86 12.49
N VAL A 362 -1.71 -13.08 13.51
CA VAL A 362 -1.64 -13.59 14.90
C VAL A 362 -2.95 -14.22 15.37
N ASP A 363 -4.09 -13.61 15.03
CA ASP A 363 -5.43 -14.12 15.40
C ASP A 363 -5.83 -15.44 14.70
N GLU A 364 -4.99 -16.01 13.83
CA GLU A 364 -5.17 -17.39 13.30
C GLU A 364 -4.79 -18.47 14.33
N PHE A 365 -4.13 -18.08 15.43
CA PHE A 365 -3.62 -18.97 16.46
C PHE A 365 -4.29 -18.67 17.80
N GLU A 366 -4.51 -19.70 18.62
CA GLU A 366 -5.02 -19.58 19.99
C GLU A 366 -4.05 -18.86 20.93
N SER A 367 -2.73 -18.91 20.64
CA SER A 367 -1.73 -18.29 21.50
C SER A 367 -0.39 -17.99 20.78
N PRO A 368 0.46 -17.11 21.34
CA PRO A 368 1.83 -16.93 20.87
C PRO A 368 2.66 -18.22 20.84
N LYS A 369 2.36 -19.19 21.71
CA LYS A 369 3.03 -20.49 21.73
C LYS A 369 2.69 -21.32 20.50
N GLU A 370 1.40 -21.40 20.15
CA GLU A 370 0.94 -22.13 18.97
C GLU A 370 1.48 -21.47 17.68
N LEU A 371 1.50 -20.14 17.63
CA LEU A 371 2.18 -19.42 16.55
C LEU A 371 3.66 -19.83 16.46
N ALA A 372 4.40 -19.84 17.59
CA ALA A 372 5.80 -20.26 17.58
C ALA A 372 6.01 -21.70 17.08
N GLU A 373 5.13 -22.63 17.46
CA GLU A 373 5.14 -24.00 16.96
C GLU A 373 4.97 -24.05 15.44
N TYR A 374 4.07 -23.23 14.89
CA TYR A 374 3.90 -23.09 13.45
C TYR A 374 5.12 -22.48 12.76
N LEU A 375 5.74 -21.46 13.35
CA LEU A 375 6.96 -20.84 12.82
C LEU A 375 8.15 -21.82 12.82
N HIS A 376 8.29 -22.68 13.84
CA HIS A 376 9.29 -23.75 13.86
C HIS A 376 9.04 -24.80 12.78
N ARG A 377 7.77 -25.09 12.46
CA ARG A 377 7.43 -25.97 11.34
C ARG A 377 7.85 -25.34 10.00
N LEU A 378 7.54 -24.07 9.78
CA LEU A 378 7.98 -23.33 8.58
C LEU A 378 9.51 -23.23 8.48
N ASP A 379 10.19 -23.09 9.61
CA ASP A 379 11.65 -23.02 9.65
C ASP A 379 12.32 -24.32 9.16
N ARG A 380 11.69 -25.48 9.41
CA ARG A 380 12.21 -26.81 9.06
C ARG A 380 11.74 -27.32 7.69
N ASP A 381 10.78 -26.64 7.08
CA ASP A 381 10.16 -27.03 5.82
C ASP A 381 10.25 -25.87 4.82
N ASP A 382 11.34 -25.88 4.04
CA ASP A 382 11.60 -24.87 3.02
C ASP A 382 10.49 -24.82 1.97
N GLU A 383 9.90 -25.95 1.58
CA GLU A 383 8.82 -25.95 0.60
C GLU A 383 7.59 -25.20 1.13
N LEU A 384 7.22 -25.49 2.38
CA LEU A 384 6.10 -24.82 3.04
C LEU A 384 6.37 -23.33 3.25
N TYR A 385 7.58 -22.94 3.66
CA TYR A 385 7.96 -21.54 3.79
C TYR A 385 7.91 -20.81 2.43
N ASN A 386 8.51 -21.38 1.39
CA ASN A 386 8.53 -20.80 0.05
C ASN A 386 7.14 -20.69 -0.58
N SER A 387 6.17 -21.49 -0.14
CA SER A 387 4.79 -21.39 -0.60
C SER A 387 4.15 -20.01 -0.32
N TYR A 388 4.65 -19.28 0.69
CA TYR A 388 4.22 -17.92 1.02
C TYR A 388 4.77 -16.83 0.10
N PHE A 389 5.71 -17.16 -0.79
CA PHE A 389 6.34 -16.22 -1.72
C PHE A 389 5.83 -16.39 -3.15
N ARG A 390 4.93 -17.34 -3.40
CA ARG A 390 4.38 -17.63 -4.74
C ARG A 390 3.58 -16.47 -5.34
N TRP A 391 3.16 -15.50 -4.54
CA TRP A 391 2.52 -14.28 -5.04
C TRP A 391 3.49 -13.33 -5.75
N LYS A 392 4.81 -13.40 -5.47
CA LYS A 392 5.78 -12.52 -6.10
C LYS A 392 5.78 -12.73 -7.61
N GLY A 393 5.68 -11.62 -8.36
CA GLY A 393 5.55 -11.62 -9.82
C GLY A 393 4.12 -11.66 -10.37
N THR A 394 3.10 -11.79 -9.52
CA THR A 394 1.68 -11.82 -9.95
C THR A 394 1.02 -10.44 -10.04
N GLY A 395 1.68 -9.42 -9.53
CA GLY A 395 1.18 -8.05 -9.48
C GLY A 395 2.26 -7.05 -9.08
N GLU A 396 1.83 -5.86 -8.68
CA GLU A 396 2.70 -4.79 -8.17
C GLU A 396 1.98 -3.91 -7.14
N PHE A 397 2.76 -3.19 -6.33
CA PHE A 397 2.25 -2.07 -5.55
C PHE A 397 2.09 -0.86 -6.47
N ILE A 398 0.88 -0.35 -6.63
CA ILE A 398 0.59 0.76 -7.54
C ILE A 398 0.64 2.10 -6.79
N ASN A 399 1.14 3.13 -7.47
CA ASN A 399 0.90 4.50 -7.04
C ASN A 399 -0.60 4.80 -7.21
N THR A 400 -1.25 5.22 -6.13
CA THR A 400 -2.69 5.52 -6.16
C THR A 400 -3.02 6.89 -6.76
N TYR A 401 -2.00 7.67 -7.16
CA TYR A 401 -2.10 9.03 -7.71
C TYR A 401 -3.17 9.87 -7.04
N PHE A 402 -3.05 10.03 -5.71
CA PHE A 402 -4.04 10.68 -4.84
C PHE A 402 -4.61 11.97 -5.46
N TRP A 403 -3.74 12.88 -5.90
CA TRP A 403 -4.15 14.15 -6.51
C TRP A 403 -4.88 14.00 -7.84
N CYS A 404 -4.51 13.04 -8.69
CA CYS A 404 -5.27 12.75 -9.91
C CYS A 404 -6.70 12.32 -9.58
N ARG A 405 -6.89 11.49 -8.54
CA ARG A 405 -8.22 11.06 -8.09
C ARG A 405 -9.01 12.20 -7.46
N VAL A 406 -8.41 13.02 -6.61
CA VAL A 406 -9.05 14.22 -6.05
C VAL A 406 -9.54 15.14 -7.18
N CYS A 407 -8.70 15.41 -8.18
CA CYS A 407 -9.09 16.24 -9.32
C CYS A 407 -10.23 15.60 -10.10
N ALA A 408 -10.13 14.32 -10.44
CA ALA A 408 -11.18 13.59 -11.14
C ALA A 408 -12.52 13.63 -10.39
N MET A 409 -12.50 13.48 -9.06
CA MET A 409 -13.71 13.51 -8.24
C MET A 409 -14.31 14.91 -8.07
N LEU A 410 -13.52 15.98 -8.11
CA LEU A 410 -14.04 17.36 -8.14
C LEU A 410 -14.75 17.71 -9.45
N HIS A 411 -14.44 16.97 -10.52
CA HIS A 411 -15.12 17.07 -11.81
C HIS A 411 -16.27 16.06 -11.95
N ASP A 412 -16.55 15.27 -10.91
CA ASP A 412 -17.73 14.42 -10.88
C ASP A 412 -18.99 15.23 -10.54
N ASN A 413 -20.03 15.10 -11.38
CA ASN A 413 -21.31 15.76 -11.16
C ASN A 413 -22.17 14.93 -10.18
N ARG A 414 -21.73 14.89 -8.93
CA ARG A 414 -22.42 14.20 -7.83
C ARG A 414 -23.15 15.21 -6.95
N PRO A 415 -24.36 14.89 -6.43
CA PRO A 415 -25.01 15.71 -5.41
C PRO A 415 -24.11 15.95 -4.20
N PRO A 416 -24.11 17.17 -3.61
CA PRO A 416 -23.36 17.44 -2.40
C PRO A 416 -23.72 16.45 -1.29
N LYS A 417 -22.70 15.98 -0.56
CA LYS A 417 -22.86 15.15 0.63
C LYS A 417 -22.07 15.71 1.79
N PHE A 418 -22.44 15.31 3.01
CA PHE A 418 -21.67 15.58 4.22
C PHE A 418 -21.86 14.46 5.23
N TYR A 419 -20.90 14.33 6.14
CA TYR A 419 -21.00 13.42 7.28
C TYR A 419 -21.85 14.09 8.36
N LYS A 420 -22.91 13.41 8.83
CA LYS A 420 -23.72 13.90 9.96
C LYS A 420 -22.86 14.06 11.20
N ASP A 421 -22.08 13.02 11.52
CA ASP A 421 -20.98 13.07 12.47
C ASP A 421 -19.78 12.30 11.88
N VAL A 422 -18.73 13.05 11.54
CA VAL A 422 -17.49 12.44 11.03
C VAL A 422 -16.72 11.70 12.12
N ASN A 423 -16.93 12.04 13.40
CA ASN A 423 -16.31 11.32 14.51
C ASN A 423 -16.99 9.97 14.73
N GLU A 424 -18.32 9.89 14.64
CA GLU A 424 -19.01 8.59 14.67
C GLU A 424 -18.47 7.67 13.55
N TRP A 425 -18.32 8.20 12.33
CA TRP A 425 -17.71 7.44 11.25
C TRP A 425 -16.27 7.05 11.56
N TRP A 426 -15.40 8.00 11.98
CA TRP A 426 -13.95 7.79 12.09
C TRP A 426 -13.50 7.04 13.35
N ARG A 427 -14.16 7.29 14.48
CA ARG A 427 -13.75 6.85 15.82
C ARG A 427 -14.92 6.30 16.66
N GLY A 428 -16.02 5.93 16.01
CA GLY A 428 -17.15 5.27 16.67
C GLY A 428 -16.87 3.83 17.07
N ASP A 429 -17.88 3.20 17.66
CA ASP A 429 -17.79 1.84 18.19
C ASP A 429 -17.46 0.82 17.09
N GLY A 430 -16.59 -0.13 17.43
CA GLY A 430 -16.15 -1.20 16.52
C GLY A 430 -15.16 -0.76 15.43
N ILE A 431 -14.75 0.52 15.39
CA ILE A 431 -13.68 0.96 14.47
C ILE A 431 -12.30 0.55 14.98
N CYS A 432 -12.07 0.68 16.29
CA CYS A 432 -10.84 0.23 16.93
C CYS A 432 -11.15 -0.56 18.19
N THR A 433 -10.23 -1.43 18.58
CA THR A 433 -10.28 -2.21 19.82
C THR A 433 -8.93 -2.19 20.51
N THR A 434 -8.91 -2.34 21.83
CA THR A 434 -7.67 -2.54 22.62
C THR A 434 -7.34 -4.01 22.82
N ALA A 435 -8.29 -4.90 22.54
CA ALA A 435 -8.18 -6.36 22.61
C ALA A 435 -7.87 -6.98 21.23
N SER A 436 -7.77 -8.30 21.15
CA SER A 436 -7.74 -9.00 19.87
C SER A 436 -9.06 -8.85 19.10
N TRP A 437 -9.05 -8.98 17.78
CA TRP A 437 -10.29 -8.96 17.00
C TRP A 437 -11.16 -10.18 17.30
N ARG A 438 -10.52 -11.33 17.57
CA ARG A 438 -11.19 -12.55 18.03
C ARG A 438 -12.03 -12.33 19.30
N GLU A 439 -11.46 -11.70 20.32
CA GLU A 439 -12.18 -11.36 21.56
C GLU A 439 -13.30 -10.35 21.29
N HIS A 440 -13.00 -9.31 20.53
CA HIS A 440 -13.97 -8.28 20.17
C HIS A 440 -15.21 -8.88 19.47
N ASP A 441 -15.00 -9.76 18.49
CA ASP A 441 -16.08 -10.40 17.74
C ASP A 441 -16.88 -11.39 18.60
N SER A 442 -16.21 -12.10 19.51
CA SER A 442 -16.85 -13.00 20.47
C SER A 442 -17.79 -12.24 21.41
N VAL A 443 -17.35 -11.09 21.94
CA VAL A 443 -18.18 -10.22 22.79
C VAL A 443 -19.38 -9.68 22.01
N ARG A 444 -19.16 -9.22 20.77
CA ARG A 444 -20.23 -8.69 19.92
C ARG A 444 -21.28 -9.76 19.58
N ALA A 445 -20.84 -10.98 19.27
CA ALA A 445 -21.73 -12.11 19.00
C ALA A 445 -22.51 -12.54 20.25
N GLY A 446 -21.90 -12.46 21.44
CA GLY A 446 -22.57 -12.71 22.72
C GLY A 446 -23.66 -11.68 23.03
N ASN A 447 -23.39 -10.39 22.81
CA ASN A 447 -24.37 -9.32 23.04
C ASN A 447 -25.57 -9.41 22.08
N SER A 448 -25.34 -9.77 20.81
CA SER A 448 -26.42 -9.94 19.82
C SER A 448 -27.35 -11.12 20.08
N LYS A 449 -26.96 -12.06 20.96
CA LYS A 449 -27.82 -13.19 21.37
C LYS A 449 -28.70 -12.87 22.59
N ASN A 450 -28.42 -11.77 23.29
CA ASN A 450 -29.12 -11.35 24.50
C ASN A 450 -30.07 -10.16 24.27
N THR A 451 -30.23 -9.73 23.02
CA THR A 451 -31.19 -8.74 22.53
C THR A 451 -32.12 -9.40 21.53
#